data_AF-A0A841K9D4-F1
#
_entry.id   AF-A0A841K9D4-F1
#
_cell.length_a   1.000
_cell.length_b   1.000
_cell.length_c   1.000
_cell.angle_alpha   90.00
_cell.angle_beta   90.00
_cell.angle_gamma   90.00
#
_symmetry.space_group_name_H-M   'P 1'
#
loop_
_entity.id
_entity.type
_entity.pdbx_description
1 polymer ?
#
loop_
_entity_poly.entity_id
_entity_poly.type
_entity_poly.pdbx_seq_one_letter_code
_entity_poly.pdbx_strand_id
1 'polypeptide(L)'
;MTDPAIRDAIVAAYGRESAAALAARYGKTKNAVIGIWFRHVPPEQRAEMLRSPARKAVMAAARARKARARRERKKALPVELPALQMEPAREPFSEIGVGLIDLLPEHCRFPIGDGRAIRYCGAPRLYKPGMFSDGCSPYCEEHTRLCYVPLEARQERKLKRKQKDVARRRPQQIAWGGL
;
A
#
# COMPACT_ATOMS: atom_id res chain seq x y z
N MET A 1 -19.01 -0.38 -28.78
CA MET A 1 -19.12 -1.87 -28.73
C MET A 1 -17.89 -2.44 -29.40
N THR A 2 -17.26 -3.49 -28.84
CA THR A 2 -16.06 -4.09 -29.46
C THR A 2 -16.47 -4.97 -30.62
N ASP A 3 -15.80 -4.83 -31.77
CA ASP A 3 -15.95 -5.72 -32.92
C ASP A 3 -15.86 -7.20 -32.48
N PRO A 4 -16.89 -8.03 -32.77
CA PRO A 4 -16.89 -9.46 -32.44
C PRO A 4 -15.65 -10.20 -32.94
N ALA A 5 -15.12 -9.86 -34.12
CA ALA A 5 -13.95 -10.52 -34.67
C ALA A 5 -12.69 -10.21 -33.84
N ILE A 6 -12.53 -8.96 -33.41
CA ILE A 6 -11.41 -8.56 -32.54
C ILE A 6 -11.53 -9.22 -31.16
N ARG A 7 -12.75 -9.30 -30.62
CA ARG A 7 -13.02 -9.99 -29.35
C ARG A 7 -12.58 -11.45 -29.44
N ASP A 8 -13.00 -12.17 -30.46
CA ASP A 8 -12.74 -13.61 -30.59
C ASP A 8 -11.26 -13.89 -30.83
N ALA A 9 -10.59 -13.05 -31.63
CA ALA A 9 -9.14 -13.10 -31.81
C ALA A 9 -8.37 -12.86 -30.49
N ILE A 10 -8.81 -11.89 -29.67
CA ILE A 10 -8.24 -11.65 -28.34
C ILE A 10 -8.44 -12.88 -27.46
N VAL A 11 -9.65 -13.43 -27.39
CA VAL A 11 -9.96 -14.59 -26.54
C VAL A 11 -9.11 -15.79 -26.92
N ALA A 12 -8.96 -16.07 -28.21
CA ALA A 12 -8.20 -17.22 -28.71
C ALA A 12 -6.68 -17.08 -28.49
N ALA A 13 -6.11 -15.87 -28.59
CA ALA A 13 -4.67 -15.62 -28.48
C ALA A 13 -4.18 -15.38 -27.03
N TYR A 14 -5.09 -14.96 -26.14
CA TYR A 14 -4.76 -14.62 -24.77
C TYR A 14 -4.28 -15.84 -23.97
N GLY A 15 -3.06 -15.76 -23.43
CA GLY A 15 -2.41 -16.89 -22.75
C GLY A 15 -1.20 -17.45 -23.49
N ARG A 16 -1.23 -17.38 -24.84
CA ARG A 16 -0.02 -17.56 -25.67
C ARG A 16 0.73 -16.25 -25.82
N GLU A 17 -0.02 -15.18 -26.01
CA GLU A 17 0.53 -13.82 -26.11
C GLU A 17 0.27 -13.01 -24.83
N SER A 18 1.14 -12.05 -24.56
CA SER A 18 0.95 -11.14 -23.43
C SER A 18 -0.18 -10.14 -23.72
N ALA A 19 -0.91 -9.76 -22.68
CA ALA A 19 -1.97 -8.74 -22.79
C ALA A 19 -1.47 -7.41 -23.37
N ALA A 20 -0.19 -7.07 -23.17
CA ALA A 20 0.43 -5.86 -23.72
C ALA A 20 0.67 -5.96 -25.24
N ALA A 21 1.07 -7.13 -25.73
CA ALA A 21 1.25 -7.38 -27.16
C ALA A 21 -0.08 -7.33 -27.92
N LEU A 22 -1.13 -7.95 -27.36
CA LEU A 22 -2.49 -7.90 -27.92
C LEU A 22 -3.06 -6.48 -27.88
N ALA A 23 -2.79 -5.74 -26.80
CA ALA A 23 -3.16 -4.33 -26.67
C ALA A 23 -2.57 -3.47 -27.79
N ALA A 24 -1.27 -3.62 -28.06
CA ALA A 24 -0.59 -2.92 -29.14
C ALA A 24 -1.16 -3.30 -30.52
N ARG A 25 -1.38 -4.60 -30.78
CA ARG A 25 -1.89 -5.09 -32.07
C ARG A 25 -3.29 -4.56 -32.41
N TYR A 26 -4.19 -4.53 -31.44
CA TYR A 26 -5.60 -4.17 -31.66
C TYR A 26 -5.95 -2.74 -31.24
N GLY A 27 -4.96 -1.90 -30.94
CA GLY A 27 -5.18 -0.50 -30.51
C GLY A 27 -6.02 -0.39 -29.24
N LYS A 28 -5.83 -1.31 -28.28
CA LYS A 28 -6.56 -1.34 -27.00
C LYS A 28 -5.62 -1.14 -25.83
N THR A 29 -6.16 -0.73 -24.67
CA THR A 29 -5.38 -0.74 -23.44
C THR A 29 -5.22 -2.18 -22.92
N LYS A 30 -4.13 -2.44 -22.20
CA LYS A 30 -3.88 -3.74 -21.56
C LYS A 30 -5.08 -4.19 -20.69
N ASN A 31 -5.67 -3.27 -19.93
CA ASN A 31 -6.81 -3.57 -19.06
C ASN A 31 -8.08 -3.89 -19.86
N ALA A 32 -8.28 -3.26 -21.01
CA ALA A 32 -9.39 -3.59 -21.90
C ALA A 32 -9.28 -5.02 -22.45
N VAL A 33 -8.09 -5.43 -22.88
CA VAL A 33 -7.81 -6.82 -23.33
C VAL A 33 -8.08 -7.82 -22.22
N ILE A 34 -7.58 -7.55 -21.00
CA ILE A 34 -7.84 -8.38 -19.82
C ILE A 34 -9.36 -8.50 -19.57
N GLY A 35 -10.07 -7.37 -19.55
CA GLY A 35 -11.51 -7.34 -19.29
C GLY A 35 -12.33 -8.07 -20.36
N ILE A 36 -11.94 -7.99 -21.64
CA ILE A 36 -12.55 -8.76 -22.73
C ILE A 36 -12.40 -10.26 -22.45
N TRP A 37 -11.18 -10.72 -22.17
CA TRP A 37 -10.94 -12.14 -21.88
C TRP A 37 -11.74 -12.62 -20.65
N PHE A 38 -11.72 -11.86 -19.55
CA PHE A 38 -12.43 -12.26 -18.32
C PHE A 38 -13.95 -12.33 -18.46
N ARG A 39 -14.57 -11.56 -19.37
CA ARG A 39 -16.02 -11.58 -19.62
C ARG A 39 -16.46 -12.74 -20.52
N HIS A 40 -15.60 -13.15 -21.45
CA HIS A 40 -15.98 -14.10 -22.50
C HIS A 40 -15.42 -15.51 -22.29
N VAL A 41 -14.49 -15.71 -21.35
CA VAL A 41 -13.95 -17.03 -21.02
C VAL A 41 -14.55 -17.56 -19.71
N PRO A 42 -15.12 -18.79 -19.70
CA PRO A 42 -15.69 -19.41 -18.51
C PRO A 42 -14.68 -19.55 -17.35
N PRO A 43 -15.12 -19.45 -16.08
CA PRO A 43 -14.27 -19.62 -14.89
C PRO A 43 -13.40 -20.87 -14.90
N GLU A 44 -13.91 -21.99 -15.40
CA GLU A 44 -13.23 -23.28 -15.46
C GLU A 44 -11.98 -23.20 -16.35
N GLN A 45 -12.14 -22.66 -17.55
CA GLN A 45 -11.05 -22.46 -18.51
C GLN A 45 -10.05 -21.41 -18.00
N ARG A 46 -10.51 -20.37 -17.29
CA ARG A 46 -9.62 -19.38 -16.66
C ARG A 46 -8.71 -20.02 -15.60
N ALA A 47 -9.26 -20.95 -14.80
CA ALA A 47 -8.53 -21.64 -13.74
C ALA A 47 -7.46 -22.59 -14.31
N GLU A 48 -7.76 -23.29 -15.40
CA GLU A 48 -6.82 -24.18 -16.08
C GLU A 48 -5.61 -23.41 -16.64
N MET A 49 -5.87 -22.29 -17.32
CA MET A 49 -4.81 -21.41 -17.81
C MET A 49 -3.96 -20.76 -16.71
N LEU A 50 -4.51 -20.57 -15.50
CA LEU A 50 -3.77 -20.08 -14.34
C LEU A 50 -2.88 -21.15 -13.72
N ARG A 51 -3.20 -22.43 -13.93
CA ARG A 51 -2.45 -23.58 -13.40
C ARG A 51 -1.29 -24.01 -14.29
N SER A 52 -1.16 -23.46 -15.50
CA SER A 52 -0.13 -23.88 -16.44
C SER A 52 1.30 -23.67 -15.90
N PRO A 53 2.23 -24.63 -16.09
CA PRO A 53 3.60 -24.54 -15.61
C PRO A 53 4.36 -23.33 -16.17
N ALA A 54 4.13 -23.00 -17.45
CA ALA A 54 4.72 -21.84 -18.11
C ALA A 54 4.35 -20.53 -17.39
N ARG A 55 3.09 -20.38 -16.98
CA ARG A 55 2.63 -19.19 -16.25
C ARG A 55 3.17 -19.14 -14.83
N LYS A 56 3.31 -20.30 -14.16
CA LYS A 56 3.99 -20.38 -12.87
C LYS A 56 5.44 -19.91 -12.95
N ALA A 57 6.18 -20.30 -14.00
CA ALA A 57 7.55 -19.87 -14.24
C ALA A 57 7.65 -18.34 -14.47
N VAL A 58 6.79 -17.78 -15.32
CA VAL A 58 6.73 -16.32 -15.56
C VAL A 58 6.42 -15.55 -14.27
N MET A 59 5.47 -16.04 -13.47
CA MET A 59 5.12 -15.43 -12.19
C MET A 59 6.25 -15.54 -11.16
N ALA A 60 6.98 -16.65 -11.13
CA ALA A 60 8.15 -16.83 -10.28
C ALA A 60 9.27 -15.85 -10.65
N ALA A 61 9.56 -15.69 -11.94
CA ALA A 61 10.55 -14.72 -12.44
C ALA A 61 10.16 -13.27 -12.09
N ALA A 62 8.88 -12.90 -12.26
CA ALA A 62 8.38 -11.59 -11.87
C ALA A 62 8.52 -11.33 -10.35
N ARG A 63 8.23 -12.34 -9.53
CA ARG A 63 8.42 -12.28 -8.07
C ARG A 63 9.89 -12.11 -7.69
N ALA A 64 10.79 -12.86 -8.34
CA ALA A 64 12.23 -12.74 -8.11
C ALA A 64 12.76 -11.34 -8.45
N ARG A 65 12.32 -10.76 -9.59
CA ARG A 65 12.67 -9.38 -9.98
C ARG A 65 12.17 -8.35 -8.95
N LYS A 66 10.94 -8.50 -8.46
CA LYS A 66 10.38 -7.63 -7.40
C LYS A 66 11.14 -7.76 -6.08
N ALA A 67 11.55 -8.98 -5.72
CA ALA A 67 12.35 -9.22 -4.52
C ALA A 67 13.73 -8.58 -4.62
N ARG A 68 14.37 -8.64 -5.79
CA ARG A 68 15.65 -7.95 -6.06
C ARG A 68 15.51 -6.43 -5.91
N ALA A 69 14.52 -5.81 -6.55
CA ALA A 69 14.28 -4.38 -6.44
C ALA A 69 14.02 -3.93 -4.99
N ARG A 70 13.34 -4.76 -4.19
CA ARG A 70 13.12 -4.49 -2.75
C ARG A 70 14.41 -4.59 -1.93
N ARG A 71 15.33 -5.50 -2.28
CA ARG A 71 16.65 -5.60 -1.62
C ARG A 71 17.51 -4.39 -1.94
N GLU A 72 17.48 -3.91 -3.18
CA GLU A 72 18.18 -2.69 -3.60
C GLU A 72 17.63 -1.45 -2.86
N ARG A 73 16.30 -1.30 -2.74
CA ARG A 73 15.70 -0.22 -1.94
C ARG A 73 16.06 -0.24 -0.45
N LYS A 74 16.36 -1.41 0.13
CA LYS A 74 16.77 -1.53 1.54
C LYS A 74 18.22 -1.13 1.79
N LYS A 75 19.04 -1.00 0.74
CA LYS A 75 20.41 -0.45 0.85
C LYS A 75 20.45 1.07 0.82
N ALA A 76 19.33 1.73 0.53
CA ALA A 76 19.24 3.17 0.72
C ALA A 76 19.32 3.47 2.23
N LEU A 77 20.29 4.30 2.61
CA LEU A 77 20.45 4.78 3.98
C LEU A 77 19.13 5.44 4.45
N PRO A 78 18.76 5.29 5.73
CA PRO A 78 17.64 6.05 6.29
C PRO A 78 17.91 7.53 6.04
N VAL A 79 16.98 8.20 5.36
CA VAL A 79 16.99 9.66 5.32
C VAL A 79 16.65 10.12 6.73
N GLU A 80 17.62 10.71 7.44
CA GLU A 80 17.36 11.40 8.69
C GLU A 80 16.43 12.58 8.39
N LEU A 81 15.19 12.48 8.88
CA LEU A 81 14.26 13.58 8.81
C LEU A 81 14.60 14.53 9.96
N PRO A 82 14.72 15.85 9.72
CA PRO A 82 14.99 16.82 10.77
C PRO A 82 13.90 16.74 11.85
N ALA A 83 14.33 16.86 13.11
CA ALA A 83 13.43 16.90 14.25
C ALA A 83 12.41 18.03 14.08
N LEU A 84 11.14 17.70 14.28
CA LEU A 84 10.04 18.65 14.16
C LEU A 84 10.15 19.71 15.26
N GLN A 85 10.49 20.94 14.90
CA GLN A 85 10.18 22.10 15.75
C GLN A 85 8.66 22.30 15.70
N MET A 86 8.02 22.18 16.86
CA MET A 86 6.57 22.24 17.00
C MET A 86 6.19 23.63 17.50
N GLU A 87 5.56 24.43 16.64
CA GLU A 87 4.91 25.67 17.05
C GLU A 87 3.63 25.34 17.86
N PRO A 88 3.25 26.19 18.84
CA PRO A 88 1.99 26.03 19.54
C PRO A 88 0.81 26.22 18.57
N ALA A 89 -0.18 25.33 18.68
CA ALA A 89 -1.35 25.32 17.80
C ALA A 89 -2.13 26.63 17.91
N ARG A 90 -2.47 27.25 16.77
CA ARG A 90 -3.50 28.29 16.69
C ARG A 90 -4.88 27.68 16.98
N GLU A 91 -5.74 28.50 17.57
CA GLU A 91 -7.04 28.15 18.18
C GLU A 91 -7.89 27.09 17.45
N PRO A 92 -8.65 26.28 18.21
CA PRO A 92 -9.50 25.22 17.65
C PRO A 92 -10.60 25.81 16.75
N PHE A 93 -10.60 25.43 15.48
CA PHE A 93 -11.67 25.79 14.56
C PHE A 93 -12.92 24.94 14.80
N SER A 94 -14.06 25.64 14.88
CA SER A 94 -15.46 25.23 15.05
C SER A 94 -15.75 23.73 15.25
N GLU A 95 -16.47 23.43 16.33
CA GLU A 95 -17.02 22.12 16.74
C GLU A 95 -17.86 21.36 15.67
N ILE A 96 -18.04 21.96 14.50
CA ILE A 96 -18.87 21.48 13.41
C ILE A 96 -17.93 21.07 12.28
N GLY A 97 -17.46 19.82 12.29
CA GLY A 97 -16.68 19.27 11.18
C GLY A 97 -17.39 19.41 9.82
N VAL A 98 -16.64 19.22 8.75
CA VAL A 98 -17.07 19.37 7.36
C VAL A 98 -17.69 18.06 6.84
N GLY A 99 -18.76 18.14 6.06
CA GLY A 99 -19.34 16.97 5.40
C GLY A 99 -18.44 16.41 4.29
N LEU A 100 -18.70 15.17 3.84
CA LEU A 100 -17.90 14.56 2.77
C LEU A 100 -17.94 15.35 1.45
N ILE A 101 -19.09 15.96 1.13
CA ILE A 101 -19.31 16.72 -0.10
C ILE A 101 -18.51 18.03 -0.09
N ASP A 102 -18.37 18.66 1.08
CA ASP A 102 -17.69 19.95 1.25
C ASP A 102 -16.18 19.78 1.57
N LEU A 103 -15.68 18.55 1.56
CA LEU A 103 -14.30 18.23 1.92
C LEU A 103 -13.34 18.49 0.75
N LEU A 104 -12.61 19.60 0.82
CA LEU A 104 -11.63 19.99 -0.18
C LEU A 104 -10.32 19.18 -0.10
N PRO A 105 -9.51 19.13 -1.18
CA PRO A 105 -8.21 18.43 -1.18
C PRO A 105 -7.23 18.88 -0.08
N GLU A 106 -7.30 20.16 0.30
CA GLU A 106 -6.46 20.83 1.29
C GLU A 106 -6.94 20.64 2.73
N HIS A 107 -8.10 20.00 2.92
CA HIS A 107 -8.73 19.80 4.23
C HIS A 107 -8.28 18.50 4.92
N CYS A 108 -8.17 18.57 6.24
CA CYS A 108 -7.88 17.46 7.12
C CYS A 108 -8.99 16.43 7.03
N ARG A 109 -8.60 15.19 6.72
CA ARG A 109 -9.52 14.07 6.48
C ARG A 109 -9.74 13.21 7.73
N PHE A 110 -9.47 13.74 8.92
CA PHE A 110 -9.70 13.00 10.15
C PHE A 110 -11.21 12.92 10.43
N PRO A 111 -11.78 11.71 10.56
CA PRO A 111 -13.21 11.55 10.80
C PRO A 111 -13.57 11.90 12.25
N ILE A 112 -14.69 12.59 12.44
CA ILE A 112 -15.27 12.98 13.73
C ILE A 112 -16.69 12.39 13.80
N GLY A 113 -16.99 11.72 14.92
CA GLY A 113 -18.27 11.06 15.16
C GLY A 113 -18.36 9.65 14.56
N ASP A 114 -19.50 8.99 14.81
CA ASP A 114 -19.73 7.59 14.45
C ASP A 114 -20.94 7.42 13.50
N GLY A 115 -20.89 6.39 12.66
CA GLY A 115 -22.05 5.92 11.88
C GLY A 115 -22.46 6.81 10.71
N ARG A 116 -23.73 7.22 10.66
CA ARG A 116 -24.33 7.93 9.51
C ARG A 116 -24.04 9.43 9.47
N ALA A 117 -23.52 10.00 10.55
CA ALA A 117 -23.21 11.43 10.69
C ALA A 117 -21.70 11.69 10.78
N ILE A 118 -20.88 10.88 10.10
CA ILE A 118 -19.44 11.12 10.04
C ILE A 118 -19.19 12.46 9.37
N ARG A 119 -18.50 13.33 10.11
CA ARG A 119 -17.94 14.58 9.61
C ARG A 119 -16.42 14.46 9.58
N TYR A 120 -15.76 15.40 8.92
CA TYR A 120 -14.31 15.46 8.82
C TYR A 120 -13.82 16.73 9.50
N CYS A 121 -12.62 16.70 10.07
CA CYS A 121 -12.04 17.84 10.76
C CYS A 121 -12.03 19.12 9.91
N GLY A 122 -11.73 19.05 8.61
CA GLY A 122 -11.83 20.21 7.72
C GLY A 122 -10.70 21.23 7.84
N ALA A 123 -9.94 21.23 8.94
CA ALA A 123 -8.80 22.13 9.12
C ALA A 123 -7.74 21.96 8.03
N PRO A 124 -6.94 23.00 7.69
CA PRO A 124 -5.88 22.89 6.69
C PRO A 124 -4.91 21.73 6.98
N ARG A 125 -4.57 20.98 5.93
CA ARG A 125 -3.59 19.88 5.99
C ARG A 125 -2.21 20.40 6.36
N LEU A 126 -1.48 19.62 7.13
CA LEU A 126 -0.11 19.94 7.51
C LEU A 126 0.82 19.77 6.29
N TYR A 127 1.35 20.88 5.77
CA TYR A 127 2.38 20.87 4.73
C TYR A 127 3.77 20.70 5.37
N LYS A 128 4.43 19.58 5.10
CA LYS A 128 5.79 19.28 5.53
C LYS A 128 6.55 18.54 4.43
N PRO A 129 7.31 19.27 3.58
CA PRO A 129 8.18 18.69 2.57
C PRO A 129 9.12 17.65 3.18
N GLY A 130 9.34 16.54 2.47
CA GLY A 130 10.24 15.47 2.91
C GLY A 130 9.63 14.46 3.89
N MET A 131 8.54 14.79 4.60
CA MET A 131 7.89 13.86 5.53
C MET A 131 6.82 12.98 4.88
N PHE A 132 6.11 13.51 3.87
CA PHE A 132 5.08 12.82 3.10
C PHE A 132 5.45 12.74 1.62
N SER A 133 4.95 11.73 0.90
CA SER A 133 5.28 11.50 -0.52
C SER A 133 4.89 12.64 -1.45
N ASP A 134 3.84 13.38 -1.09
CA ASP A 134 3.30 14.57 -1.74
C ASP A 134 3.63 15.86 -0.98
N GLY A 135 4.45 15.78 0.08
CA GLY A 135 4.77 16.90 0.97
C GLY A 135 3.64 17.33 1.91
N CYS A 136 2.49 16.64 1.91
CA CYS A 136 1.28 17.04 2.65
C CYS A 136 0.72 15.88 3.50
N SER A 137 0.61 16.08 4.81
CA SER A 137 -0.12 15.13 5.67
C SER A 137 -1.58 15.04 5.23
N PRO A 138 -2.24 13.87 5.24
CA PRO A 138 -3.70 13.78 5.06
C PRO A 138 -4.49 14.50 6.15
N TYR A 139 -3.83 14.89 7.24
CA TYR A 139 -4.44 15.46 8.42
C TYR A 139 -3.85 16.84 8.74
N CYS A 140 -4.56 17.62 9.55
CA CYS A 140 -3.99 18.81 10.20
C CYS A 140 -2.91 18.40 11.21
N GLU A 141 -2.26 19.38 11.82
CA GLU A 141 -1.17 19.10 12.77
C GLU A 141 -1.59 18.21 13.94
N GLU A 142 -2.71 18.52 14.58
CA GLU A 142 -3.22 17.78 15.74
C GLU A 142 -3.53 16.32 15.40
N HIS A 143 -4.32 16.10 14.35
CA HIS A 143 -4.69 14.77 13.91
C HIS A 143 -3.51 13.99 13.31
N THR A 144 -2.49 14.70 12.80
CA THR A 144 -1.22 14.07 12.44
C THR A 144 -0.53 13.51 13.70
N ARG A 145 -0.50 14.26 14.82
CA ARG A 145 0.09 13.78 16.09
C ARG A 145 -0.66 12.54 16.62
N LEU A 146 -1.98 12.50 16.49
CA LEU A 146 -2.81 11.37 16.91
C LEU A 146 -2.59 10.12 16.06
N CYS A 147 -2.54 10.27 14.74
CA CYS A 147 -2.40 9.13 13.83
C CYS A 147 -0.95 8.65 13.68
N TYR A 148 0.02 9.55 13.79
CA TYR A 148 1.44 9.24 13.59
C TYR A 148 2.17 9.27 14.93
N VAL A 149 2.36 8.07 15.50
CA VAL A 149 3.29 7.89 16.63
C VAL A 149 4.70 8.24 16.15
N PRO A 150 5.44 9.11 16.88
CA PRO A 150 6.82 9.42 16.56
C PRO A 150 7.65 8.16 16.31
N LEU A 151 8.50 8.20 15.28
CA LEU A 151 9.30 7.03 14.87
C LEU A 151 10.14 6.50 16.04
N GLU A 152 10.61 7.37 16.92
CA GLU A 152 11.37 7.06 18.14
C GLU A 152 10.61 6.13 19.07
N ALA A 153 9.36 6.47 19.44
CA ALA A 153 8.52 5.62 20.28
C ALA A 153 8.23 4.25 19.64
N ARG A 154 8.15 4.19 18.30
CA ARG A 154 8.01 2.93 17.56
C ARG A 154 9.30 2.10 17.58
N GLN A 155 10.47 2.74 17.48
CA GLN A 155 11.77 2.08 17.57
C GLN A 155 12.03 1.54 18.97
N GLU A 156 11.74 2.31 20.02
CA GLU A 156 11.90 1.91 21.41
C GLU A 156 11.05 0.68 21.74
N ARG A 157 9.77 0.66 21.34
CA ARG A 157 8.89 -0.52 21.49
C ARG A 157 9.46 -1.76 20.79
N LYS A 158 10.10 -1.59 19.63
CA LYS A 158 10.72 -2.69 18.87
C LYS A 158 11.99 -3.21 19.56
N LEU A 159 12.81 -2.33 20.12
CA LEU A 159 13.99 -2.70 20.92
C LEU A 159 13.57 -3.45 22.18
N LYS A 160 12.58 -2.95 22.93
CA LYS A 160 12.03 -3.63 24.11
C LYS A 160 11.49 -5.03 23.79
N ARG A 161 10.76 -5.20 22.67
CA ARG A 161 10.31 -6.52 22.22
C ARG A 161 11.46 -7.47 21.91
N LYS A 162 12.48 -7.01 21.17
CA LYS A 162 13.68 -7.82 20.89
C LYS A 162 14.41 -8.24 22.16
N GLN A 163 14.60 -7.32 23.12
CA GLN A 163 15.25 -7.64 24.39
C GLN A 163 14.46 -8.69 25.19
N LYS A 164 13.12 -8.59 25.23
CA LYS A 164 12.26 -9.59 25.86
C LYS A 164 12.34 -10.96 25.18
N ASP A 165 12.40 -10.99 23.85
CA ASP A 165 12.53 -12.23 23.08
C ASP A 165 13.91 -12.89 23.30
N VAL A 166 14.98 -12.10 23.37
CA VAL A 166 16.33 -12.59 23.70
C VAL A 166 16.37 -13.13 25.14
N ALA A 167 15.77 -12.43 26.11
CA ALA A 167 15.68 -12.89 27.49
C ALA A 167 14.89 -14.21 27.62
N ARG A 168 13.82 -14.39 26.83
CA ARG A 168 13.06 -15.65 26.78
C ARG A 168 13.80 -16.81 26.11
N ARG A 169 14.72 -16.51 25.20
CA ARG A 169 15.52 -17.51 24.47
C ARG A 169 16.82 -17.89 25.17
N ARG A 170 17.09 -17.36 26.38
CA ARG A 170 18.24 -17.83 27.16
C ARG A 170 18.08 -19.33 27.39
N PRO A 171 19.00 -20.17 26.88
CA PRO A 171 18.92 -21.60 27.13
C PRO A 171 18.96 -21.80 28.64
N GLN A 172 17.97 -22.55 29.17
CA GLN A 172 18.07 -23.07 30.52
C GLN A 172 19.40 -23.83 30.55
N GLN A 173 20.37 -23.33 31.33
CA GLN A 173 21.59 -24.06 31.57
C GLN A 173 21.16 -25.39 32.17
N ILE A 174 21.24 -26.45 31.36
CA ILE A 174 21.08 -27.82 31.83
C ILE A 174 22.27 -28.02 32.75
N ALA A 175 22.01 -27.94 34.06
CA ALA A 175 22.97 -28.26 35.09
C ALA A 175 23.30 -29.74 34.96
N TRP A 176 24.41 -30.07 34.29
CA TRP A 176 25.02 -31.38 34.37
C TRP A 176 25.68 -31.49 35.74
N GLY A 177 24.86 -31.88 36.74
CA GLY A 177 25.33 -32.32 38.05
C GLY A 177 26.24 -33.53 37.88
N GLY A 178 27.41 -33.44 38.50
CA GLY A 178 28.48 -34.41 38.39
C GLY A 178 28.21 -35.73 39.10
N LEU A 179 29.01 -36.72 38.68
CA LEU A 179 29.36 -37.94 39.38
C LEU A 179 30.89 -38.06 39.31
#